data_AF-M2C1L8-F1
#
_entry.id   AF-M2C1L8-F1
#
_cell.length_a   1.000
_cell.length_b   1.000
_cell.length_c   1.000
_cell.angle_alpha   90.00
_cell.angle_beta   90.00
_cell.angle_gamma   90.00
#
_symmetry.space_group_name_H-M   'P 1'
#
loop_
_entity.id
_entity.type
_entity.pdbx_description
1 polymer ?
#
loop_
_entity_poly.entity_id
_entity_poly.type
_entity_poly.pdbx_seq_one_letter_code
_entity_poly.pdbx_strand_id
1 'polypeptide(L)' 'MLRLYKKAGWRVISQKGSHVKVAKDSRREIIPMHKELKKGIEQALLKRLEQY' A
#
# COMPACT_ATOMS: atom_id res chain seq x y z
N MET A 1 -6.78 -2.30 0.71
CA MET A 1 -5.66 -1.35 0.52
C MET A 1 -5.02 -1.38 -0.87
N LEU A 2 -4.48 -2.51 -1.35
CA LEU A 2 -3.77 -2.59 -2.64
C LEU A 2 -4.57 -2.04 -3.84
N ARG A 3 -5.90 -2.28 -3.87
CA ARG A 3 -6.79 -1.77 -4.93
C ARG A 3 -6.84 -0.24 -4.97
N LEU A 4 -6.78 0.44 -3.81
CA LEU A 4 -6.79 1.91 -3.73
C LEU A 4 -5.49 2.48 -4.27
N TYR A 5 -4.35 1.91 -3.87
CA TYR A 5 -3.04 2.26 -4.40
C TYR A 5 -2.97 2.09 -5.93
N LYS A 6 -3.46 0.96 -6.47
CA LYS A 6 -3.55 0.75 -7.92
C LYS A 6 -4.42 1.82 -8.61
N LYS A 7 -5.57 2.18 -8.03
CA LYS A 7 -6.43 3.26 -8.55
C LYS A 7 -5.74 4.63 -8.52
N ALA A 8 -4.91 4.89 -7.51
CA ALA A 8 -4.12 6.11 -7.38
C ALA A 8 -2.84 6.14 -8.27
N GLY A 9 -2.68 5.16 -9.16
CA GLY A 9 -1.57 5.09 -10.12
C GLY A 9 -0.31 4.38 -9.60
N TRP A 10 -0.37 3.74 -8.44
CA TRP A 10 0.75 2.96 -7.91
C TRP A 10 0.83 1.58 -8.56
N ARG A 11 2.05 1.15 -8.87
CA ARG A 11 2.34 -0.15 -9.49
C ARG A 11 3.02 -1.08 -8.50
N VAL A 12 2.63 -2.35 -8.51
CA VAL A 12 3.32 -3.38 -7.69
C VAL A 12 4.67 -3.68 -8.33
N ILE A 13 5.74 -3.62 -7.55
CA ILE A 13 7.10 -3.93 -8.01
C ILE A 13 7.64 -5.23 -7.42
N SER A 14 7.14 -5.66 -6.27
CA SER A 14 7.58 -6.91 -5.62
C SER A 14 6.57 -7.33 -4.56
N GLN A 15 6.53 -8.62 -4.24
CA GLN A 15 5.78 -9.15 -3.11
C GLN A 15 6.66 -10.16 -2.37
N LYS A 16 6.73 -10.03 -1.04
CA LYS A 16 7.39 -11.01 -0.17
C LYS A 16 6.38 -11.47 0.88
N GLY A 17 5.83 -12.68 0.67
CA GLY A 17 4.71 -13.20 1.45
C GLY A 17 3.54 -12.23 1.44
N SER A 18 3.07 -11.87 2.63
CA SER A 18 1.96 -10.93 2.81
C SER A 18 2.36 -9.45 2.65
N HIS A 19 3.61 -9.10 2.34
CA HIS A 19 3.99 -7.69 2.14
C HIS A 19 4.16 -7.38 0.65
N VAL A 20 3.38 -6.43 0.14
CA VAL A 20 3.42 -5.99 -1.26
C VAL A 20 4.13 -4.65 -1.34
N LYS A 21 5.21 -4.58 -2.12
CA LYS A 21 5.91 -3.33 -2.40
C LYS A 21 5.31 -2.69 -3.66
N VAL A 22 4.90 -1.43 -3.53
CA VAL A 22 4.38 -0.60 -4.62
C VAL A 22 5.30 0.59 -4.87
N ALA A 23 5.30 1.08 -6.10
CA ALA A 23 6.02 2.27 -6.51
C ALA A 23 5.14 3.16 -7.39
N LYS A 24 5.32 4.48 -7.24
CA LYS A 24 4.72 5.51 -8.08
C LYS A 24 5.79 6.59 -8.26
N ASP A 25 6.21 6.81 -9.50
CA ASP A 25 7.31 7.72 -9.82
C ASP A 25 8.56 7.37 -8.98
N SER A 26 9.11 8.32 -8.23
CA SER A 26 10.28 8.18 -7.35
C SER A 26 9.92 7.68 -5.94
N ARG A 27 8.63 7.41 -5.66
CA ARG A 27 8.12 7.03 -4.34
C ARG A 27 7.88 5.52 -4.26
N ARG A 28 8.12 4.94 -3.08
CA ARG A 28 7.97 3.50 -2.82
C ARG A 28 7.26 3.29 -1.49
N GLU A 29 6.28 2.41 -1.46
CA GLU A 29 5.55 2.05 -0.24
C GLU A 29 5.41 0.53 -0.10
N ILE A 30 5.22 0.07 1.13
CA ILE A 30 5.01 -1.34 1.46
C ILE A 30 3.65 -1.48 2.09
N ILE A 31 2.80 -2.26 1.44
CA ILE A 31 1.43 -2.54 1.85
C ILE A 31 1.42 -3.93 2.50
N PRO A 32 1.22 -4.03 3.82
CA PRO A 32 0.90 -5.30 4.45
C PRO A 32 -0.47 -5.80 3.96
N MET A 33 -0.52 -7.07 3.55
CA MET A 33 -1.66 -7.84 3.07
C MET A 33 -1.86 -9.07 3.95
N HIS A 34 -1.89 -8.87 5.26
CA HIS A 34 -2.23 -9.92 6.23
C HIS A 34 -3.74 -10.01 6.41
N LYS A 35 -4.24 -11.21 6.74
CA LYS A 35 -5.68 -11.47 6.93
C LYS A 35 -6.29 -10.63 8.07
N GLU A 36 -5.48 -10.28 9.07
CA GLU A 36 -5.84 -9.39 10.17
C GLU A 36 -5.06 -8.06 10.07
N LEU A 37 -5.51 -7.16 9.21
CA LEU A 37 -5.03 -5.78 9.28
C LEU A 37 -5.75 -5.10 10.46
N LYS A 38 -4.98 -4.66 11.46
CA LYS A 38 -5.54 -3.80 12.50
C LYS A 38 -6.05 -2.52 11.86
N LYS A 39 -7.26 -2.07 12.23
CA LYS A 39 -7.90 -0.84 11.71
C LYS A 39 -6.96 0.38 11.73
N GLY A 40 -6.11 0.51 12.75
CA GLY A 40 -5.14 1.61 12.84
C GLY A 40 -4.10 1.61 11.70
N ILE A 41 -3.67 0.44 11.23
CA ILE A 41 -2.73 0.32 10.11
C ILE A 41 -3.42 0.69 8.80
N GLU A 42 -4.69 0.28 8.62
CA GLU A 42 -5.47 0.69 7.45
C GLU A 42 -5.65 2.20 7.38
N GLN A 43 -6.01 2.84 8.49
CA GLN A 43 -6.15 4.29 8.57
C GLN A 43 -4.82 5.02 8.30
N ALA A 44 -3.71 4.51 8.84
CA ALA A 44 -2.38 5.07 8.57
C ALA A 44 -2.00 4.97 7.08
N LEU A 45 -2.32 3.86 6.41
CA LEU A 45 -2.06 3.68 4.98
C LEU A 45 -2.98 4.56 4.12
N LEU A 46 -4.25 4.73 4.51
CA LEU A 46 -5.18 5.65 3.85
C LEU A 46 -4.69 7.10 3.94
N LYS A 47 -4.34 7.56 5.14
CA LYS A 47 -3.81 8.91 5.37
C LYS A 47 -2.51 9.17 4.61
N ARG A 48 -1.68 8.14 4.41
CA ARG A 48 -0.50 8.24 3.55
C ARG A 48 -0.91 8.40 2.11
N LEU A 49 -1.83 7.56 1.61
CA LEU A 49 -2.33 7.65 0.24
C LEU A 49 -2.92 9.02 -0.10
N GLU A 50 -3.60 9.69 0.84
CA GLU A 50 -4.14 11.05 0.67
C GLU A 50 -3.07 12.16 0.59
N GLN A 51 -1.83 11.88 1.03
CA GLN A 51 -0.71 12.83 0.95
C GLN A 51 0.08 12.72 -0.38
N TYR A 52 -0.37 11.89 -1.33
CA TYR A 52 0.26 11.59 -2.62
C TYR A 52 -0.66 11.85 -3.82
#